data_AF-A0A923MY79-F1
#
_entry.id   AF-A0A923MY79-F1
#
_cell.length_a   1.000
_cell.length_b   1.000
_cell.length_c   1.000
_cell.angle_alpha   90.00
_cell.angle_beta   90.00
_cell.angle_gamma   90.00
#
_symmetry.space_group_name_H-M   'P 1'
#
loop_
_entity.id
_entity.type
_entity.pdbx_description
1 polymer ?
#
loop_
_entity_poly.entity_id
_entity_poly.type
_entity_poly.pdbx_seq_one_letter_code
_entity_poly.pdbx_strand_id
1 'polypeptide(L)'
;MIQTGIKLKNIVDFLKEYLSVLIVIPAFIGGIWQGFELMSISIPYIRFFSISQIVSDGILILMFIIIAFSYNFIGWFADILFFEKGKPEPAEVLSAEDYEIYKRKKLRYWLIFFIIFYVFSVVFIYRLFDEKTTLSDFKGLVVSTFFCVFILNRCLDNCYFYAKEKHKEIFKACNILLFVLYFVFALYFSKRIHNLLIAPTNIINIEQVKKDVANKYPNTKQEFLYFNDKYIFIKIIDKIKMDKKGKVLKHTSEKICIMKFETLFDESLKN
;
A
#
# COMPACT_ATOMS: atom_id res chain seq x y z
N MET A 1 -5.07 7.28 34.49
CA MET A 1 -5.55 5.89 34.51
C MET A 1 -6.77 5.69 33.62
N ILE A 2 -6.59 5.44 32.33
CA ILE A 2 -7.53 4.56 31.64
C ILE A 2 -6.87 3.18 31.80
N GLN A 3 -7.23 2.46 32.85
CA GLN A 3 -7.15 1.01 32.79
C GLN A 3 -8.04 0.66 31.60
N THR A 4 -7.45 0.45 30.42
CA THR A 4 -8.19 -0.21 29.35
C THR A 4 -8.32 -1.64 29.87
N GLY A 5 -9.38 -1.88 30.65
CA GLY A 5 -9.79 -3.17 31.17
C GLY A 5 -10.26 -4.10 30.05
N ILE A 6 -9.61 -4.02 28.88
CA ILE A 6 -9.70 -4.98 27.82
C ILE A 6 -8.97 -6.21 28.36
N LYS A 7 -9.73 -7.04 29.06
CA LYS A 7 -9.26 -8.36 29.48
C LYS A 7 -8.85 -9.10 28.22
N LEU A 8 -7.73 -9.81 28.25
CA LEU A 8 -7.29 -10.69 27.14
C LEU A 8 -8.43 -11.56 26.61
N LYS A 9 -9.30 -12.00 27.54
CA LYS A 9 -10.55 -12.69 27.24
C LYS A 9 -11.44 -11.95 26.23
N ASN A 10 -11.64 -10.65 26.36
CA ASN A 10 -12.47 -9.86 25.43
C ASN A 10 -11.85 -9.80 24.02
N ILE A 11 -10.52 -9.74 23.91
CA ILE A 11 -9.83 -9.77 22.61
C ILE A 11 -9.98 -11.15 21.97
N VAL A 12 -9.79 -12.22 22.75
CA VAL A 12 -9.96 -13.59 22.27
C VAL A 12 -11.41 -13.86 21.87
N ASP A 13 -12.37 -13.40 22.67
CA ASP A 13 -13.80 -13.54 22.39
C ASP A 13 -14.17 -12.76 21.12
N PHE A 14 -13.68 -11.54 20.94
CA PHE A 14 -13.83 -10.77 19.70
C PHE A 14 -13.21 -11.50 18.50
N LEU A 15 -11.95 -11.95 18.60
CA LEU A 15 -11.29 -12.66 17.50
C LEU A 15 -12.04 -13.94 17.13
N LYS A 16 -12.59 -14.66 18.10
CA LYS A 16 -13.42 -15.85 17.85
C LYS A 16 -14.74 -15.50 17.20
N GLU A 17 -15.43 -14.47 17.68
CA GLU A 17 -16.71 -14.01 17.16
C GLU A 17 -16.60 -13.52 15.71
N TYR A 18 -15.50 -12.83 15.37
CA TYR A 18 -15.28 -12.22 14.06
C TYR A 18 -14.24 -12.95 13.20
N LEU A 19 -13.80 -14.16 13.57
CA LEU A 19 -12.74 -14.90 12.85
C LEU A 19 -13.09 -15.09 11.37
N SER A 20 -14.33 -15.48 11.10
CA SER A 20 -14.81 -15.68 9.72
C SER A 20 -14.73 -14.38 8.92
N VAL A 21 -15.10 -13.25 9.51
CA VAL A 21 -15.04 -11.94 8.85
C VAL A 21 -13.58 -11.53 8.59
N LEU A 22 -12.69 -11.75 9.57
CA LEU A 22 -11.27 -11.47 9.47
C LEU A 22 -10.55 -12.30 8.40
N ILE A 23 -11.05 -13.48 8.07
CA ILE A 23 -10.50 -14.32 7.00
C ILE A 23 -11.15 -13.97 5.65
N VAL A 24 -12.47 -13.81 5.62
CA VAL A 24 -13.23 -13.62 4.38
C VAL A 24 -12.98 -12.25 3.76
N ILE A 25 -12.92 -11.17 4.55
CA ILE A 25 -12.74 -9.83 4.00
C ILE A 25 -11.38 -9.69 3.28
N PRO A 26 -10.23 -10.03 3.90
CA PRO A 26 -8.95 -9.94 3.20
C PRO A 26 -8.89 -10.83 1.96
N ALA A 27 -9.40 -12.06 2.05
CA ALA A 27 -9.51 -12.96 0.89
C ALA A 27 -10.34 -12.32 -0.24
N PHE A 28 -11.50 -11.75 0.07
CA PHE A 28 -12.34 -11.07 -0.90
C PHE A 28 -11.63 -9.87 -1.55
N ILE A 29 -10.92 -9.05 -0.77
CA ILE A 29 -10.12 -7.94 -1.30
C ILE A 29 -8.99 -8.47 -2.20
N GLY A 30 -8.34 -9.57 -1.83
CA GLY A 30 -7.32 -10.25 -2.64
C GLY A 30 -7.87 -10.72 -3.98
N GLY A 31 -9.07 -11.34 -3.96
CA GLY A 31 -9.79 -11.70 -5.18
C GLY A 31 -10.14 -10.47 -6.03
N ILE A 32 -10.64 -9.38 -5.45
CA ILE A 32 -10.90 -8.14 -6.20
C ILE A 32 -9.61 -7.61 -6.83
N TRP A 33 -8.50 -7.58 -6.09
CA TRP A 33 -7.19 -7.17 -6.61
C TRP A 33 -6.81 -8.03 -7.82
N GLN A 34 -6.81 -9.36 -7.67
CA GLN A 34 -6.47 -10.29 -8.75
C GLN A 34 -7.39 -10.12 -9.97
N GLY A 35 -8.68 -9.84 -9.75
CA GLY A 35 -9.64 -9.52 -10.80
C GLY A 35 -9.30 -8.24 -11.56
N PHE A 36 -8.95 -7.16 -10.85
CA PHE A 36 -8.51 -5.91 -11.47
C PHE A 36 -7.23 -6.08 -12.28
N GLU A 37 -6.27 -6.85 -11.76
CA GLU A 37 -5.02 -7.16 -12.48
C GLU A 37 -5.31 -7.82 -13.83
N LEU A 38 -6.17 -8.85 -13.86
CA LEU A 38 -6.56 -9.52 -15.10
C LEU A 38 -7.35 -8.61 -16.04
N MET A 39 -8.30 -7.83 -15.50
CA MET A 39 -9.09 -6.88 -16.29
C MET A 39 -8.25 -5.75 -16.88
N SER A 40 -7.15 -5.36 -16.22
CA SER A 40 -6.21 -4.37 -16.74
C SER A 40 -5.52 -4.82 -18.03
N ILE A 41 -5.38 -6.13 -18.22
CA ILE A 41 -4.90 -6.71 -19.49
C ILE A 41 -6.04 -6.73 -20.50
N SER A 42 -7.15 -7.38 -20.14
CA SER A 42 -8.40 -7.41 -20.93
C SER A 42 -9.50 -8.12 -20.13
N ILE A 43 -10.75 -7.68 -20.26
CA ILE A 43 -11.91 -8.27 -19.56
C ILE A 43 -12.00 -9.80 -19.72
N PRO A 44 -11.81 -10.41 -20.91
CA PRO A 44 -11.91 -11.86 -21.07
C PRO A 44 -10.88 -12.66 -20.25
N TYR A 45 -9.79 -12.04 -19.78
CA TYR A 45 -8.77 -12.73 -19.01
C TYR A 45 -9.18 -13.02 -17.57
N ILE A 46 -10.31 -12.50 -17.10
CA ILE A 46 -10.90 -12.88 -15.81
C ILE A 46 -11.17 -14.40 -15.70
N ARG A 47 -11.31 -15.12 -16.83
CA ARG A 47 -11.46 -16.59 -16.83
C ARG A 47 -10.23 -17.35 -16.34
N PHE A 48 -9.07 -16.69 -16.29
CA PHE A 48 -7.81 -17.26 -15.78
C PHE A 48 -7.58 -16.92 -14.31
N PHE A 49 -8.59 -16.37 -13.64
CA PHE A 49 -8.60 -16.10 -12.22
C PHE A 49 -8.30 -17.36 -11.40
N SER A 50 -7.44 -17.25 -10.38
CA SER A 50 -7.04 -18.39 -9.56
C SER A 50 -7.58 -18.31 -8.13
N ILE A 51 -8.52 -19.23 -7.83
CA ILE A 51 -9.13 -19.37 -6.51
C ILE A 51 -8.10 -19.70 -5.43
N SER A 52 -7.09 -20.54 -5.75
CA SER A 52 -6.02 -20.89 -4.82
C SER A 52 -5.18 -19.68 -4.41
N GLN A 53 -4.98 -18.74 -5.34
CA GLN A 53 -4.24 -17.51 -5.05
C GLN A 53 -5.02 -16.52 -4.18
N ILE A 54 -6.37 -16.51 -4.21
CA ILE A 54 -7.20 -15.67 -3.32
C ILE A 54 -6.74 -15.81 -1.87
N VAL A 55 -6.50 -17.04 -1.42
CA VAL A 55 -6.14 -17.31 -0.02
C VAL A 55 -4.79 -16.67 0.30
N SER A 56 -3.78 -16.86 -0.55
CA SER A 56 -2.45 -16.29 -0.39
C SER A 56 -2.47 -14.75 -0.44
N ASP A 57 -3.18 -14.17 -1.41
CA ASP A 57 -3.34 -12.72 -1.55
C ASP A 57 -4.12 -12.14 -0.36
N GLY A 58 -5.12 -12.88 0.14
CA GLY A 58 -5.88 -12.54 1.33
C GLY A 58 -5.03 -12.53 2.60
N ILE A 59 -4.15 -13.52 2.77
CA ILE A 59 -3.18 -13.55 3.87
C ILE A 59 -2.23 -12.34 3.76
N LEU A 60 -1.74 -12.03 2.56
CA LEU A 60 -0.87 -10.87 2.34
C LEU A 60 -1.58 -9.56 2.71
N ILE A 61 -2.84 -9.38 2.31
CA ILE A 61 -3.65 -8.22 2.70
C ILE A 61 -3.89 -8.19 4.20
N LEU A 62 -4.18 -9.33 4.81
CA LEU A 62 -4.34 -9.43 6.26
C LEU A 62 -3.05 -9.03 6.99
N MET A 63 -1.88 -9.43 6.48
CA MET A 63 -0.60 -8.97 7.03
C MET A 63 -0.45 -7.45 6.91
N PHE A 64 -0.80 -6.85 5.76
CA PHE A 64 -0.77 -5.40 5.61
C PHE A 64 -1.74 -4.69 6.55
N ILE A 65 -2.95 -5.23 6.74
CA ILE A 65 -3.94 -4.71 7.70
C ILE A 65 -3.36 -4.79 9.11
N ILE A 66 -2.85 -5.95 9.53
CA ILE A 66 -2.25 -6.12 10.85
C ILE A 66 -1.12 -5.12 11.05
N ILE A 67 -0.19 -4.97 10.09
CA ILE A 67 0.90 -4.00 10.19
C ILE A 67 0.36 -2.57 10.27
N ALA A 68 -0.57 -2.17 9.41
CA ALA A 68 -1.15 -0.83 9.40
C ALA A 68 -1.88 -0.49 10.71
N PHE A 69 -2.64 -1.43 11.27
CA PHE A 69 -3.42 -1.22 12.50
C PHE A 69 -2.64 -1.50 13.77
N SER A 70 -1.61 -2.35 13.73
CA SER A 70 -0.70 -2.63 14.85
C SER A 70 -0.08 -1.37 15.40
N TYR A 71 -0.02 -0.31 14.61
CA TYR A 71 0.60 0.92 15.01
C TYR A 71 -0.34 1.96 15.61
N ASN A 72 -1.60 2.00 15.19
CA ASN A 72 -2.63 2.63 16.01
C ASN A 72 -2.70 1.93 17.37
N PHE A 73 -2.49 0.60 17.39
CA PHE A 73 -2.37 -0.18 18.61
C PHE A 73 -1.08 0.16 19.39
N ILE A 74 0.09 0.29 18.75
CA ILE A 74 1.35 0.69 19.41
C ILE A 74 1.28 2.14 19.89
N GLY A 75 0.69 3.05 19.14
CA GLY A 75 0.47 4.44 19.53
C GLY A 75 -0.50 4.55 20.71
N TRP A 76 -1.59 3.80 20.68
CA TRP A 76 -2.50 3.63 21.81
C TRP A 76 -1.81 2.97 23.02
N PHE A 77 -0.99 1.95 22.80
CA PHE A 77 -0.27 1.20 23.83
C PHE A 77 0.89 2.01 24.43
N ALA A 78 1.58 2.83 23.63
CA ALA A 78 2.57 3.79 24.08
C ALA A 78 1.90 4.95 24.84
N ASP A 79 0.74 5.40 24.38
CA ASP A 79 -0.16 6.30 25.11
C ASP A 79 -0.74 5.69 26.40
N ILE A 80 -0.58 4.39 26.64
CA ILE A 80 -0.93 3.71 27.88
C ILE A 80 0.29 3.50 28.78
N LEU A 81 1.42 3.09 28.20
CA LEU A 81 2.62 2.71 28.95
C LEU A 81 3.51 3.89 29.33
N PHE A 82 3.67 4.87 28.44
CA PHE A 82 4.68 5.93 28.58
C PHE A 82 4.07 7.30 28.78
N PHE A 83 2.88 7.51 28.22
CA PHE A 83 2.12 8.70 28.48
C PHE A 83 1.00 8.33 29.44
N GLU A 84 1.15 8.66 30.74
CA GLU A 84 -0.07 9.12 31.39
C GLU A 84 -0.59 10.21 30.46
N LYS A 85 -1.78 10.03 29.85
CA LYS A 85 -2.51 11.16 29.28
C LYS A 85 -2.51 12.17 30.40
N GLY A 86 -1.59 13.12 30.33
CA GLY A 86 -1.49 14.19 31.29
C GLY A 86 -2.88 14.76 31.24
N LYS A 87 -3.68 14.49 32.28
CA LYS A 87 -4.81 15.35 32.51
C LYS A 87 -4.19 16.74 32.40
N PRO A 88 -4.72 17.63 31.55
CA PRO A 88 -4.19 18.99 31.52
C PRO A 88 -3.94 19.38 32.96
N GLU A 89 -2.75 19.92 33.29
CA GLU A 89 -2.44 20.37 34.66
C GLU A 89 -3.74 20.88 35.23
N PRO A 90 -4.28 20.19 36.26
CA PRO A 90 -5.70 20.29 36.56
C PRO A 90 -6.01 21.78 36.63
N ALA A 91 -7.11 22.21 36.01
CA ALA A 91 -7.52 23.62 36.00
C ALA A 91 -7.58 24.22 37.44
N GLU A 92 -7.44 23.38 38.46
CA GLU A 92 -7.15 23.70 39.85
C GLU A 92 -5.82 24.45 40.09
N VAL A 93 -4.81 24.35 39.20
CA VAL A 93 -3.48 25.00 39.36
C VAL A 93 -3.37 26.32 38.58
N LEU A 94 -4.09 26.44 37.46
CA LEU A 94 -4.02 27.61 36.57
C LEU A 94 -5.35 28.35 36.59
N SER A 95 -5.31 29.69 36.60
CA SER A 95 -6.52 30.47 36.37
C SER A 95 -7.12 30.12 35.00
N ALA A 96 -8.44 30.28 34.83
CA ALA A 96 -9.10 30.00 33.55
C ALA A 96 -8.47 30.79 32.38
N GLU A 97 -7.96 31.98 32.66
CA GLU A 97 -7.26 32.82 31.68
C GLU A 97 -5.88 32.25 31.32
N ASP A 98 -5.08 31.83 32.31
CA ASP A 98 -3.78 31.22 32.08
C ASP A 98 -3.89 29.89 31.32
N TYR A 99 -4.92 29.09 31.61
CA TYR A 99 -5.19 27.85 30.90
C TYR A 99 -5.51 28.08 29.42
N GLU A 100 -6.27 29.14 29.11
CA GLU A 100 -6.59 29.53 27.73
C GLU A 100 -5.36 30.02 26.97
N ILE A 101 -4.46 30.75 27.63
CA ILE A 101 -3.17 31.17 27.08
C ILE A 101 -2.30 29.94 26.77
N TYR A 102 -2.20 29.00 27.72
CA TYR A 102 -1.49 27.74 27.56
C TYR A 102 -2.02 26.93 26.37
N LYS A 103 -3.34 26.73 26.31
CA LYS A 103 -4.03 26.00 25.24
C LYS A 103 -3.74 26.62 23.88
N ARG A 104 -3.79 27.95 23.76
CA ARG A 104 -3.46 28.67 22.52
C ARG A 104 -2.00 28.47 22.12
N LYS A 105 -1.06 28.53 23.07
CA LYS A 105 0.36 28.32 22.82
C LYS A 105 0.64 26.90 22.34
N LYS A 106 0.05 25.88 22.98
CA LYS A 106 0.16 24.47 22.57
C LYS A 106 -0.47 24.22 21.21
N LEU A 107 -1.65 24.79 20.95
CA LEU A 107 -2.30 24.70 19.64
C LEU A 107 -1.40 25.26 18.53
N ARG A 108 -0.84 26.46 18.72
CA ARG A 108 0.07 27.08 17.75
C ARG A 108 1.32 26.24 17.51
N TYR A 109 1.91 25.70 18.58
CA TYR A 109 3.05 24.79 18.50
C TYR A 109 2.73 23.58 17.61
N TRP A 110 1.67 22.84 17.94
CA TRP A 110 1.29 21.63 17.20
C TRP A 110 0.88 21.93 15.76
N LEU A 111 0.25 23.08 15.52
CA LEU A 111 -0.12 23.52 14.17
C LEU A 111 1.12 23.80 13.30
N ILE A 112 2.12 24.49 13.85
CA ILE A 112 3.39 24.73 13.13
C ILE A 112 4.07 23.41 12.80
N PHE A 113 4.15 22.49 13.78
CA PHE A 113 4.70 21.15 13.56
C PHE A 113 3.93 20.38 12.49
N PHE A 114 2.60 20.39 12.53
CA PHE A 114 1.75 19.77 11.53
C PHE A 114 2.06 20.31 10.12
N ILE A 115 2.12 21.64 9.95
CA ILE A 115 2.40 22.26 8.65
C ILE A 115 3.80 21.86 8.15
N ILE A 116 4.82 21.90 9.00
CA ILE A 116 6.19 21.51 8.64
C ILE A 116 6.23 20.06 8.17
N PHE A 117 5.65 19.13 8.93
CA PHE A 117 5.64 17.71 8.58
C PHE A 117 4.77 17.42 7.35
N TYR A 118 3.70 18.19 7.15
CA TYR A 118 2.84 18.05 5.98
C TYR A 118 3.59 18.45 4.71
N VAL A 119 4.24 19.62 4.72
CA VAL A 119 5.07 20.09 3.60
C VAL A 119 6.23 19.11 3.35
N PHE A 120 6.91 18.65 4.42
CA PHE A 120 7.95 17.63 4.30
C PHE A 120 7.41 16.35 3.64
N SER A 121 6.23 15.88 4.03
CA SER A 121 5.61 14.68 3.45
C SER A 121 5.26 14.86 1.98
N VAL A 122 4.77 16.04 1.58
CA VAL A 122 4.49 16.36 0.17
C VAL A 122 5.78 16.38 -0.65
N VAL A 123 6.84 17.04 -0.16
CA VAL A 123 8.15 17.06 -0.83
C VAL A 123 8.76 15.67 -0.90
N PHE A 124 8.63 14.89 0.17
CA PHE A 124 9.05 13.50 0.22
C PHE A 124 8.38 12.70 -0.89
N ILE A 125 7.03 12.72 -0.96
CA ILE A 125 6.26 12.06 -2.05
C ILE A 125 6.75 12.50 -3.43
N TYR A 126 6.92 13.80 -3.65
CA TYR A 126 7.37 14.32 -4.95
C TYR A 126 8.71 13.69 -5.37
N ARG A 127 9.67 13.57 -4.44
CA ARG A 127 10.95 12.90 -4.72
C ARG A 127 10.79 11.42 -5.04
N LEU A 128 9.84 10.73 -4.40
CA LEU A 128 9.57 9.31 -4.67
C LEU A 128 9.11 9.03 -6.10
N PHE A 129 8.44 9.99 -6.73
CA PHE A 129 7.99 9.87 -8.12
C PHE A 129 9.15 9.93 -9.13
N ASP A 130 10.26 10.59 -8.78
CA ASP A 130 11.39 10.80 -9.68
C ASP A 130 12.40 9.63 -9.65
N GLU A 131 12.59 8.99 -8.49
CA GLU A 131 13.65 7.99 -8.31
C GLU A 131 13.30 6.57 -8.78
N LYS A 132 14.29 5.90 -9.39
CA LYS A 132 14.27 4.45 -9.61
C LYS A 132 14.67 3.74 -8.31
N THR A 133 13.67 3.41 -7.51
CA THR A 133 13.83 2.76 -6.19
C THR A 133 14.20 1.28 -6.35
N THR A 134 15.22 0.81 -5.62
CA THR A 134 15.51 -0.63 -5.46
C THR A 134 14.60 -1.26 -4.41
N LEU A 135 14.63 -2.60 -4.26
CA LEU A 135 13.87 -3.29 -3.22
C LEU A 135 14.29 -2.88 -1.80
N SER A 136 15.58 -2.60 -1.58
CA SER A 136 16.08 -2.14 -0.27
C SER A 136 15.53 -0.75 0.04
N ASP A 137 15.58 0.15 -0.94
CA ASP A 137 15.03 1.50 -0.82
C ASP A 137 13.52 1.44 -0.56
N PHE A 138 12.81 0.50 -1.18
CA PHE A 138 11.38 0.29 -0.96
C PHE A 138 11.05 -0.07 0.50
N LYS A 139 11.84 -0.91 1.18
CA LYS A 139 11.62 -1.23 2.60
C LYS A 139 11.77 0.02 3.48
N GLY A 140 12.88 0.76 3.29
CA GLY A 140 13.11 2.02 4.01
C GLY A 140 12.01 3.05 3.73
N LEU A 141 11.49 3.03 2.51
CA LEU A 141 10.41 3.91 2.08
C LEU A 141 9.06 3.60 2.76
N VAL A 142 8.68 2.33 2.85
CA VAL A 142 7.46 1.91 3.56
C VAL A 142 7.53 2.36 5.01
N VAL A 143 8.66 2.10 5.68
CA VAL A 143 8.87 2.49 7.08
C VAL A 143 8.84 4.01 7.25
N SER A 144 9.51 4.76 6.38
CA SER A 144 9.56 6.22 6.45
C SER A 144 8.19 6.86 6.21
N THR A 145 7.43 6.36 5.23
CA THR A 145 6.06 6.82 4.97
C THR A 145 5.17 6.59 6.18
N PHE A 146 5.29 5.41 6.78
CA PHE A 146 4.54 5.06 7.97
C PHE A 146 4.83 6.01 9.14
N PHE A 147 6.10 6.33 9.40
CA PHE A 147 6.46 7.33 10.41
C PHE A 147 5.91 8.74 10.07
N CYS A 148 5.92 9.14 8.81
CA CYS A 148 5.34 10.42 8.39
C CYS A 148 3.83 10.47 8.68
N VAL A 149 3.10 9.41 8.30
CA VAL A 149 1.66 9.28 8.57
C VAL A 149 1.38 9.32 10.07
N PHE A 150 2.19 8.64 10.90
CA PHE A 150 2.04 8.71 12.35
C PHE A 150 2.12 10.12 12.89
N ILE A 151 3.22 10.80 12.58
CA ILE A 151 3.56 12.11 13.14
C ILE A 151 2.48 13.10 12.73
N LEU A 152 2.02 13.04 11.47
CA LEU A 152 0.92 13.86 10.98
C LEU A 152 -0.39 13.65 11.76
N ASN A 153 -0.82 12.39 11.95
CA ASN A 153 -2.02 12.08 12.73
C ASN A 153 -1.86 12.59 14.17
N ARG A 154 -0.71 12.32 14.80
CA ARG A 154 -0.44 12.75 16.17
C ARG A 154 -0.43 14.26 16.32
N CYS A 155 0.15 15.00 15.38
CA CYS A 155 0.11 16.45 15.38
C CYS A 155 -1.31 16.98 15.23
N LEU A 156 -2.10 16.39 14.32
CA LEU A 156 -3.48 16.84 14.09
C LEU A 156 -4.42 16.51 15.25
N ASP A 157 -4.29 15.34 15.86
CA ASP A 157 -5.03 14.96 17.06
C ASP A 157 -4.76 15.92 18.22
N ASN A 158 -3.49 16.29 18.42
CA ASN A 158 -3.13 17.29 19.43
C ASN A 158 -3.72 18.67 19.07
N CYS A 159 -3.68 19.07 17.79
CA CYS A 159 -4.34 20.31 17.37
C CYS A 159 -5.84 20.29 17.67
N TYR A 160 -6.53 19.20 17.36
CA TYR A 160 -7.94 19.02 17.63
C TYR A 160 -8.25 19.06 19.13
N PHE A 161 -7.41 18.41 19.95
CA PHE A 161 -7.54 18.42 21.41
C PHE A 161 -7.41 19.82 22.01
N TYR A 162 -6.42 20.61 21.57
CA TYR A 162 -6.22 21.99 22.03
C TYR A 162 -7.07 23.03 21.30
N ALA A 163 -7.93 22.64 20.35
CA ALA A 163 -8.82 23.55 19.66
C ALA A 163 -9.99 24.02 20.55
N LYS A 164 -10.51 25.22 20.28
CA LYS A 164 -11.86 25.62 20.75
C LYS A 164 -12.91 24.98 19.85
N GLU A 165 -14.13 24.77 20.35
CA GLU A 165 -15.20 24.14 19.56
C GLU A 165 -15.44 24.81 18.21
N LYS A 166 -15.46 26.14 18.18
CA LYS A 166 -15.60 26.93 16.95
C LYS A 166 -14.51 26.68 15.89
N HIS A 167 -13.36 26.13 16.27
CA HIS A 167 -12.24 25.84 15.37
C HIS A 167 -12.09 24.36 15.03
N LYS A 168 -12.87 23.46 15.66
CA LYS A 168 -12.78 22.02 15.37
C LYS A 168 -13.17 21.68 13.93
N GLU A 169 -14.06 22.47 13.32
CA GLU A 169 -14.42 22.32 11.91
C GLU A 169 -13.21 22.49 10.97
N ILE A 170 -12.26 23.38 11.30
CA ILE A 170 -11.04 23.56 10.52
C ILE A 170 -10.19 22.27 10.56
N PHE A 171 -10.07 21.65 11.72
CA PHE A 171 -9.30 20.40 11.86
C PHE A 171 -9.99 19.21 11.21
N LYS A 172 -11.33 19.21 11.10
CA LYS A 172 -12.04 18.26 10.23
C LYS A 172 -11.69 18.45 8.76
N ALA A 173 -11.56 19.70 8.28
CA ALA A 173 -11.08 19.96 6.93
C ALA A 173 -9.62 19.50 6.74
N CYS A 174 -8.76 19.67 7.75
CA CYS A 174 -7.39 19.12 7.73
C CYS A 174 -7.36 17.59 7.64
N ASN A 175 -8.32 16.88 8.26
CA ASN A 175 -8.46 15.43 8.09
C ASN A 175 -8.75 15.04 6.64
N ILE A 176 -9.54 15.84 5.91
CA ILE A 176 -9.80 15.62 4.48
C ILE A 176 -8.50 15.78 3.68
N LEU A 177 -7.68 16.79 3.99
CA LEU A 177 -6.37 16.98 3.35
C LEU A 177 -5.42 15.81 3.62
N LEU A 178 -5.37 15.30 4.87
CA LEU A 178 -4.61 14.09 5.20
C LEU A 178 -5.12 12.87 4.45
N PHE A 179 -6.44 12.71 4.33
CA PHE A 179 -7.02 11.61 3.56
C PHE A 179 -6.58 11.65 2.09
N VAL A 180 -6.60 12.83 1.46
CA VAL A 180 -6.10 13.01 0.09
C VAL A 180 -4.62 12.65 0.00
N LEU A 181 -3.79 13.07 0.97
CA LEU A 181 -2.38 12.72 1.03
C LEU A 181 -2.17 11.20 1.14
N TYR A 182 -2.94 10.53 1.99
CA TYR A 182 -2.87 9.07 2.18
C TYR A 182 -3.32 8.32 0.94
N PHE A 183 -4.33 8.84 0.24
CA PHE A 183 -4.77 8.29 -1.04
C PHE A 183 -3.64 8.38 -2.09
N VAL A 184 -2.93 9.52 -2.17
CA VAL A 184 -1.76 9.67 -3.06
C VAL A 184 -0.64 8.69 -2.69
N PHE A 185 -0.33 8.53 -1.40
CA PHE A 185 0.61 7.50 -0.95
C PHE A 185 0.15 6.11 -1.40
N ALA A 186 -1.11 5.75 -1.17
CA ALA A 186 -1.66 4.45 -1.52
C ALA A 186 -1.55 4.17 -3.02
N LEU A 187 -1.87 5.14 -3.88
CA LEU A 187 -1.70 5.02 -5.33
C LEU A 187 -0.23 4.82 -5.73
N TYR A 188 0.69 5.58 -5.12
CA TYR A 188 2.12 5.43 -5.35
C TYR A 188 2.62 4.02 -4.96
N PHE A 189 2.28 3.57 -3.74
CA PHE A 189 2.67 2.27 -3.23
C PHE A 189 2.04 1.13 -4.03
N SER A 190 0.78 1.22 -4.41
CA SER A 190 0.11 0.21 -5.23
C SER A 190 0.88 -0.04 -6.53
N LYS A 191 1.25 1.04 -7.25
CA LYS A 191 2.04 0.93 -8.49
C LYS A 191 3.42 0.30 -8.26
N ARG A 192 4.08 0.65 -7.16
CA ARG A 192 5.41 0.11 -6.83
C ARG A 192 5.37 -1.34 -6.36
N ILE A 193 4.41 -1.67 -5.48
CA ILE A 193 4.16 -3.03 -5.01
C ILE A 193 3.85 -3.94 -6.20
N HIS A 194 3.00 -3.50 -7.11
CA HIS A 194 2.72 -4.22 -8.36
C HIS A 194 4.02 -4.54 -9.11
N ASN A 195 4.87 -3.55 -9.38
CA ASN A 195 6.16 -3.78 -10.06
C ASN A 195 7.11 -4.73 -9.31
N LEU A 196 7.09 -4.72 -7.97
CA LEU A 196 7.92 -5.60 -7.14
C LEU A 196 7.36 -7.02 -7.04
N LEU A 197 6.04 -7.19 -7.06
CA LEU A 197 5.37 -8.48 -6.89
C LEU A 197 5.19 -9.24 -8.21
N ILE A 198 5.09 -8.58 -9.37
CA ILE A 198 4.85 -9.25 -10.68
C ILE A 198 5.97 -10.22 -11.07
N ALA A 199 7.24 -9.87 -10.84
CA ALA A 199 8.33 -10.70 -11.33
C ALA A 199 9.54 -10.57 -10.41
N PRO A 200 9.66 -11.41 -9.37
CA PRO A 200 10.88 -11.49 -8.60
C PRO A 200 12.08 -11.75 -9.52
N THR A 201 13.09 -10.88 -9.45
CA THR A 201 14.26 -10.91 -10.35
C THR A 201 15.19 -12.08 -10.09
N ASN A 202 14.98 -12.80 -8.99
CA ASN A 202 15.83 -13.89 -8.51
C ASN A 202 15.23 -15.28 -8.77
N ILE A 203 14.25 -15.41 -9.67
CA ILE A 203 13.68 -16.71 -10.05
C ILE A 203 14.24 -17.16 -11.41
N ILE A 204 15.08 -18.20 -11.39
CA ILE A 204 15.69 -18.82 -12.58
C ILE A 204 14.62 -19.27 -13.57
N ASN A 205 13.49 -19.81 -13.10
CA ASN A 205 12.40 -20.25 -13.96
C ASN A 205 11.81 -19.11 -14.82
N ILE A 206 11.79 -17.86 -14.32
CA ILE A 206 11.30 -16.72 -15.09
C ILE A 206 12.27 -16.40 -16.24
N GLU A 207 13.59 -16.55 -16.00
CA GLU A 207 14.58 -16.41 -17.07
C GLU A 207 14.43 -17.49 -18.13
N GLN A 208 14.12 -18.72 -17.74
CA GLN A 208 13.88 -19.80 -18.69
C GLN A 208 12.63 -19.53 -19.52
N VAL A 209 11.52 -19.12 -18.90
CA VAL A 209 10.28 -18.72 -19.60
C VAL A 209 10.56 -17.61 -20.62
N LYS A 210 11.36 -16.60 -20.24
CA LYS A 210 11.79 -15.53 -21.16
C LYS A 210 12.55 -16.08 -22.37
N LYS A 211 13.48 -17.02 -22.16
CA LYS A 211 14.23 -17.67 -23.24
C LYS A 211 13.29 -18.48 -24.16
N ASP A 212 12.39 -19.28 -23.59
CA ASP A 212 11.46 -20.11 -24.35
C ASP A 212 10.55 -19.25 -25.23
N VAL A 213 10.05 -18.14 -24.69
CA VAL A 213 9.21 -17.19 -25.44
C VAL A 213 10.03 -16.45 -26.50
N ALA A 214 11.28 -16.08 -26.22
CA ALA A 214 12.18 -15.47 -27.20
C ALA A 214 12.51 -16.39 -28.36
N ASN A 215 12.69 -17.68 -28.09
CA ASN A 215 12.91 -18.68 -29.13
C ASN A 215 11.67 -18.85 -30.01
N LYS A 216 10.46 -18.88 -29.40
CA LYS A 216 9.20 -19.01 -30.13
C LYS A 216 8.80 -17.77 -30.91
N TYR A 217 9.14 -16.58 -30.39
CA TYR A 217 8.81 -15.28 -30.97
C TYR A 217 10.06 -14.42 -31.14
N PRO A 218 10.96 -14.77 -32.08
CA PRO A 218 12.20 -14.05 -32.28
C PRO A 218 11.94 -12.62 -32.73
N ASN A 219 12.86 -11.70 -32.40
CA ASN A 219 12.79 -10.28 -32.76
C ASN A 219 11.55 -9.52 -32.24
N THR A 220 10.92 -9.99 -31.16
CA THR A 220 9.82 -9.30 -30.49
C THR A 220 10.29 -8.69 -29.16
N LYS A 221 9.62 -7.62 -28.70
CA LYS A 221 9.75 -7.14 -27.32
C LYS A 221 8.75 -7.91 -26.46
N GLN A 222 9.19 -8.36 -25.30
CA GLN A 222 8.39 -9.16 -24.37
C GLN A 222 8.22 -8.41 -23.05
N GLU A 223 7.01 -8.42 -22.53
CA GLU A 223 6.66 -7.78 -21.27
C GLU A 223 5.79 -8.72 -20.44
N PHE A 224 6.22 -9.00 -19.20
CA PHE A 224 5.43 -9.79 -18.26
C PHE A 224 4.30 -8.93 -17.74
N LEU A 225 3.07 -9.41 -17.90
CA LEU A 225 1.89 -8.67 -17.45
C LEU A 225 1.35 -9.21 -16.13
N TYR A 226 1.29 -10.53 -16.01
CA TYR A 226 0.63 -11.18 -14.88
C TYR A 226 1.10 -12.63 -14.76
N PHE A 227 1.10 -13.15 -13.53
CA PHE A 227 1.27 -14.56 -13.26
C PHE A 227 0.43 -14.96 -12.06
N ASN A 228 -0.05 -16.20 -12.05
CA ASN A 228 -0.63 -16.84 -10.88
C ASN A 228 -0.01 -18.23 -10.69
N ASP A 229 -0.60 -19.08 -9.87
CA ASP A 229 -0.13 -20.45 -9.65
C ASP A 229 -0.31 -21.38 -10.86
N LYS A 230 -1.06 -20.96 -11.89
CA LYS A 230 -1.41 -21.81 -13.06
C LYS A 230 -0.94 -21.25 -14.39
N TYR A 231 -0.90 -19.93 -14.54
CA TYR A 231 -0.70 -19.24 -15.81
C TYR A 231 0.33 -18.11 -15.71
N ILE A 232 1.04 -17.90 -16.82
CA ILE A 232 1.91 -16.73 -17.04
C ILE A 232 1.43 -15.99 -18.29
N PHE A 233 1.28 -14.68 -18.19
CA PHE A 233 0.84 -13.78 -19.25
C PHE A 233 1.99 -12.92 -19.71
N ILE A 234 2.32 -13.03 -20.99
CA ILE A 234 3.43 -12.32 -21.61
C ILE A 234 2.91 -11.57 -22.83
N LYS A 235 3.03 -10.24 -22.79
CA LYS A 235 2.76 -9.38 -23.94
C LYS A 235 3.92 -9.47 -24.91
N ILE A 236 3.59 -9.77 -26.15
CA ILE A 236 4.50 -9.83 -27.28
C ILE A 236 4.20 -8.66 -28.18
N ILE A 237 5.20 -7.81 -28.37
CA ILE A 237 5.12 -6.61 -29.19
C ILE A 237 6.10 -6.81 -30.35
N ASP A 238 5.58 -6.92 -31.56
CA ASP A 238 6.43 -7.00 -32.75
C ASP A 238 7.32 -5.76 -32.85
N LYS A 239 8.62 -5.91 -33.10
CA LYS A 239 9.49 -4.75 -33.32
C LYS A 239 8.98 -3.95 -34.52
N ILE A 240 9.00 -2.63 -34.38
CA ILE A 240 8.59 -1.69 -35.43
C ILE A 240 9.37 -2.00 -36.71
N LYS A 241 8.66 -2.41 -37.75
CA LYS A 241 9.24 -2.48 -39.10
C LYS A 241 9.36 -1.05 -39.62
N MET A 242 10.58 -0.61 -39.86
CA MET A 242 10.83 0.62 -40.60
C MET A 242 10.79 0.31 -42.10
N ASP A 243 10.14 1.17 -42.89
CA ASP A 243 10.25 1.10 -44.33
C ASP A 243 11.68 1.47 -44.79
N LYS A 244 12.00 1.25 -46.06
CA LYS A 244 13.30 1.61 -46.65
C LYS A 244 13.64 3.11 -46.56
N LYS A 245 12.69 3.96 -46.19
CA LYS A 245 12.80 5.42 -46.03
C LYS A 245 12.79 5.84 -44.56
N GLY A 246 12.89 4.89 -43.61
CA GLY A 246 12.87 5.16 -42.17
C GLY A 246 11.49 5.52 -41.60
N LYS A 247 10.40 5.42 -42.37
CA LYS A 247 9.04 5.62 -41.85
C LYS A 247 8.58 4.38 -41.10
N VAL A 248 8.07 4.61 -39.89
CA VAL A 248 7.40 3.60 -39.06
C VAL A 248 6.17 3.07 -39.81
N LEU A 249 6.22 1.84 -40.31
CA LEU A 249 5.03 1.17 -40.85
C LEU A 249 4.14 0.81 -39.67
N LYS A 250 3.03 1.55 -39.56
CA LYS A 250 2.10 1.49 -38.44
C LYS A 250 1.40 0.13 -38.42
N HIS A 251 1.77 -0.69 -37.45
CA HIS A 251 0.92 -1.48 -36.56
C HIS A 251 1.86 -2.43 -35.81
N THR A 252 2.29 -2.04 -34.61
CA THR A 252 2.81 -2.98 -33.62
C THR A 252 1.67 -3.94 -33.31
N SER A 253 1.72 -5.15 -33.88
CA SER A 253 0.78 -6.19 -33.50
C SER A 253 1.11 -6.58 -32.08
N GLU A 254 0.13 -6.44 -31.19
CA GLU A 254 0.25 -6.84 -29.79
C GLU A 254 -0.48 -8.17 -29.63
N LYS A 255 0.22 -9.17 -29.10
CA LYS A 255 -0.33 -10.49 -28.82
C LYS A 255 -0.05 -10.83 -27.36
N ILE A 256 -0.99 -11.52 -26.71
CA ILE A 256 -0.78 -12.06 -25.37
C ILE A 256 -0.50 -13.56 -25.51
N CYS A 257 0.69 -13.96 -25.08
CA CYS A 257 1.05 -15.37 -24.90
C CYS A 257 0.66 -15.78 -23.49
N ILE A 258 -0.17 -16.81 -23.37
CA ILE A 258 -0.56 -17.40 -22.09
C ILE A 258 0.08 -18.78 -22.02
N MET A 259 0.93 -18.99 -21.02
CA MET A 259 1.63 -20.25 -20.78
C MET A 259 1.08 -20.90 -19.51
N LYS A 260 0.94 -22.23 -19.51
CA LYS A 260 0.59 -22.99 -18.29
C LYS A 260 1.87 -23.41 -17.57
N PHE A 261 1.89 -23.32 -16.24
CA PHE A 261 3.06 -23.74 -15.46
C PHE A 261 3.41 -25.22 -15.67
N GLU A 262 2.40 -26.09 -15.76
CA GLU A 262 2.57 -27.53 -16.01
C GLU A 262 3.44 -27.80 -17.26
N THR A 263 3.28 -27.01 -18.32
CA THR A 263 4.02 -27.18 -19.57
C THR A 263 5.49 -26.76 -19.48
N LEU A 264 5.90 -26.01 -18.45
CA LEU A 264 7.27 -25.57 -18.27
C LEU A 264 8.18 -26.67 -17.68
N PHE A 265 7.57 -27.60 -16.95
CA PHE A 265 8.25 -28.69 -16.24
C PHE A 265 8.18 -30.02 -16.98
N ASP A 266 7.43 -30.09 -18.09
CA ASP A 266 7.32 -31.30 -18.88
C ASP A 266 8.57 -31.45 -19.78
N GLU A 267 9.53 -32.26 -19.33
CA GLU A 267 10.75 -32.56 -20.08
C GLU A 267 10.47 -33.33 -21.39
N SER A 268 9.33 -34.00 -21.50
CA SER A 268 8.96 -34.73 -22.72
C SER A 268 8.71 -33.81 -23.92
N LEU A 269 8.43 -32.52 -23.67
CA LEU A 269 8.24 -31.51 -24.70
C LEU A 269 9.55 -30.83 -25.16
N LYS A 270 10.70 -31.19 -24.56
CA LYS A 270 12.01 -30.60 -24.86
C LYS A 270 12.89 -31.44 -25.80
N ASN A 271 12.39 -32.60 -26.23
CA ASN A 271 13.02 -33.50 -27.21
C ASN A 271 12.22 -33.49 -28.51
#